data_AF-A0A8J5PZU9-F1
#
_entry.id   AF-A0A8J5PZU9-F1
#
_cell.length_a   1.000
_cell.length_b   1.000
_cell.length_c   1.000
_cell.angle_alpha   90.00
_cell.angle_beta   90.00
_cell.angle_gamma   90.00
#
_symmetry.space_group_name_H-M   'P 1'
#
loop_
_entity.id
_entity.type
_entity.pdbx_description
1 polymer ?
#
loop_
_entity_poly.entity_id
_entity_poly.type
_entity_poly.pdbx_seq_one_letter_code
_entity_poly.pdbx_strand_id
1 'polypeptide(L)'
;MTDAQAAGGHKATINNPNTSEEAKEHSRQVLENEFNGGEVTGAEDNKDKNPGNVAGGLKATLNNPNVSDEAKKNAKERLDKEDF
;
A
#
# COMPACT_ATOMS: atom_id res chain seq x y z
N MET A 1 0.04 0.07 16.78
CA MET A 1 1.04 0.17 15.69
C MET A 1 1.22 -1.24 15.17
N THR A 2 1.07 -1.46 13.87
CA THR A 2 1.34 -2.76 13.24
C THR A 2 2.83 -2.88 12.93
N ASP A 3 3.33 -4.10 12.86
CA ASP A 3 4.73 -4.37 12.48
C ASP A 3 5.08 -3.76 11.11
N ALA A 4 4.08 -3.66 10.21
CA ALA A 4 4.22 -2.97 8.94
C ALA A 4 4.45 -1.45 9.07
N GLN A 5 3.79 -0.80 10.02
CA GLN A 5 4.00 0.62 10.29
C GLN A 5 5.39 0.87 10.89
N ALA A 6 5.84 0.00 11.78
CA ALA A 6 7.17 0.10 12.39
C ALA A 6 8.28 -0.09 11.34
N ALA A 7 8.20 -1.16 10.53
CA ALA A 7 9.14 -1.39 9.42
C ALA A 7 9.13 -0.24 8.39
N GLY A 8 7.95 0.29 8.07
CA GLY A 8 7.81 1.46 7.19
C GLY A 8 8.55 2.69 7.74
N GLY A 9 8.47 2.92 9.06
CA GLY A 9 9.20 4.00 9.73
C GLY A 9 10.72 3.85 9.63
N HIS A 10 11.27 2.66 9.89
CA HIS A 10 12.70 2.41 9.73
C HIS A 10 13.17 2.56 8.28
N LYS A 11 12.35 2.15 7.32
CA LYS A 11 12.64 2.35 5.89
C LYS A 11 12.65 3.83 5.51
N ALA A 12 11.77 4.63 6.10
CA ALA A 12 11.77 6.08 5.91
C ALA A 12 13.05 6.72 6.49
N THR A 13 13.48 6.30 7.68
CA THR A 13 14.74 6.76 8.30
C THR A 13 15.95 6.51 7.41
N ILE A 14 16.01 5.35 6.72
CA ILE A 14 17.09 5.00 5.80
C ILE A 14 17.14 5.92 4.57
N ASN A 15 15.98 6.29 4.03
CA ASN A 15 15.88 7.09 2.80
C ASN A 15 15.91 8.60 3.06
N ASN A 16 15.72 9.04 4.30
CA ASN A 16 15.76 10.46 4.63
C ASN A 16 17.21 10.99 4.51
N PRO A 17 17.49 11.98 3.65
CA PRO A 17 18.83 12.55 3.53
C PRO A 17 19.28 13.34 4.77
N ASN A 18 18.35 13.72 5.66
CA ASN A 18 18.63 14.49 6.87
C ASN A 18 18.89 13.61 8.11
N THR A 19 18.92 12.28 7.98
CA THR A 19 19.24 11.37 9.08
C THR A 19 20.73 11.04 9.10
N SER A 20 21.27 10.82 10.29
CA SER A 20 22.67 10.41 10.47
C SER A 20 22.89 8.99 9.95
N GLU A 21 24.12 8.71 9.49
CA GLU A 21 24.48 7.38 8.98
C GLU A 21 24.31 6.29 10.05
N GLU A 22 24.65 6.60 11.30
CA GLU A 22 24.44 5.69 12.44
C GLU A 22 22.96 5.32 12.64
N ALA A 23 22.05 6.30 12.49
CA ALA A 23 20.60 6.04 12.59
C ALA A 23 20.07 5.19 11.43
N LYS A 24 20.65 5.35 10.22
CA LYS A 24 20.32 4.52 9.05
C LYS A 24 20.82 3.09 9.22
N GLU A 25 22.03 2.91 9.72
CA GLU A 25 22.61 1.59 10.00
C GLU A 25 21.80 0.84 11.06
N HIS A 26 21.50 1.50 12.18
CA HIS A 26 20.63 0.92 13.21
C HIS A 26 19.25 0.55 12.65
N SER A 27 18.65 1.42 11.82
CA SER A 27 17.35 1.13 11.19
C SER A 27 17.42 -0.04 10.21
N ARG A 28 18.54 -0.23 9.51
CA ARG A 28 18.78 -1.41 8.64
C ARG A 28 18.87 -2.69 9.47
N GLN A 29 19.65 -2.67 10.55
CA GLN A 29 19.84 -3.83 11.41
C GLN A 29 18.52 -4.26 12.08
N VAL A 30 17.70 -3.31 12.53
CA VAL A 30 16.35 -3.59 13.07
C VAL A 30 15.44 -4.17 11.99
N LEU A 31 15.46 -3.62 10.77
CA LEU A 31 14.68 -4.18 9.66
C LEU A 31 15.07 -5.62 9.33
N GLU A 32 16.37 -5.92 9.33
CA GLU A 32 16.89 -7.24 9.02
C GLU A 32 16.58 -8.27 10.11
N ASN A 33 16.82 -7.91 11.38
CA ASN A 33 16.66 -8.82 12.52
C ASN A 33 15.20 -9.02 12.94
N GLU A 34 14.40 -7.96 12.92
CA GLU A 34 13.04 -7.97 13.51
C GLU A 34 11.94 -8.01 12.45
N PHE A 35 12.20 -7.50 11.24
CA PHE A 35 11.18 -7.32 10.20
C PHE A 35 11.50 -8.06 8.90
N ASN A 36 12.35 -9.09 8.95
CA ASN A 36 12.72 -9.94 7.82
C ASN A 36 13.20 -9.13 6.58
N GLY A 37 14.06 -8.12 6.82
CA GLY A 37 14.57 -7.22 5.79
C GLY A 37 13.58 -6.11 5.37
N GLY A 38 12.53 -5.89 6.16
CA GLY A 38 11.41 -5.01 5.81
C GLY A 38 10.34 -5.66 4.95
N GLU A 39 10.41 -6.97 4.74
CA GLU A 39 9.32 -7.79 4.21
C GLU A 39 8.38 -8.20 5.34
N VAL A 40 7.63 -7.21 5.81
CA VAL A 40 6.53 -7.39 6.74
C VAL A 40 5.29 -7.80 5.96
N THR A 41 4.74 -8.96 6.28
CA THR A 41 3.50 -9.50 5.69
C THR A 41 2.26 -8.62 5.94
N GLY A 42 2.39 -7.50 6.65
CA GLY A 42 1.34 -6.49 6.81
C GLY A 42 1.18 -5.49 5.65
N ALA A 43 2.03 -5.55 4.60
CA ALA A 43 1.72 -4.89 3.32
C ALA A 43 0.60 -5.61 2.54
N GLU A 44 0.24 -6.83 2.97
CA GLU A 44 -0.92 -7.58 2.51
C GLU A 44 -2.16 -7.37 3.39
N ASP A 45 -2.28 -6.21 4.06
CA ASP A 45 -3.58 -5.74 4.56
C ASP A 45 -4.45 -5.21 3.40
N ASN A 46 -4.61 -6.07 2.40
CA ASN A 46 -5.67 -6.03 1.39
C ASN A 46 -6.88 -6.86 1.88
N LYS A 47 -6.99 -7.16 3.17
CA LYS A 47 -8.06 -7.99 3.72
C LYS A 47 -9.24 -7.21 4.29
N ASP A 48 -9.12 -5.89 4.42
CA ASP A 48 -10.20 -5.04 4.93
C ASP A 48 -10.36 -3.75 4.11
N LYS A 49 -10.18 -3.84 2.77
CA LYS A 49 -10.73 -2.79 1.91
C LYS A 49 -12.24 -2.82 2.09
N ASN A 50 -12.78 -1.76 2.68
CA ASN A 50 -14.22 -1.63 2.80
C ASN A 50 -14.82 -1.75 1.37
N PRO A 51 -15.69 -2.74 1.10
CA PRO A 51 -16.23 -2.97 -0.24
C PRO A 51 -16.90 -1.71 -0.81
N GLY A 52 -17.48 -0.86 0.05
CA GLY A 52 -18.03 0.43 -0.34
C GLY A 52 -16.99 1.41 -0.89
N ASN A 53 -15.76 1.40 -0.36
CA ASN A 53 -14.68 2.25 -0.86
C ASN A 53 -14.18 1.76 -2.23
N VAL A 54 -14.10 0.44 -2.42
CA VAL A 54 -13.67 -0.12 -3.71
C VAL A 54 -14.75 0.11 -4.77
N ALA A 55 -16.02 -0.16 -4.46
CA ALA A 55 -17.16 0.16 -5.32
C ALA A 55 -17.21 1.66 -5.67
N GLY A 56 -16.94 2.54 -4.70
CA GLY A 56 -16.84 3.98 -4.90
C GLY A 56 -15.72 4.37 -5.89
N GLY A 57 -14.53 3.76 -5.74
CA GLY A 57 -13.40 3.96 -6.66
C GLY A 57 -13.70 3.47 -8.08
N LEU A 58 -14.30 2.28 -8.23
CA LEU A 58 -14.72 1.76 -9.53
C LEU A 58 -15.75 2.67 -10.19
N LYS A 59 -16.72 3.20 -9.42
CA LYS A 59 -17.70 4.18 -9.92
C LYS A 59 -17.05 5.51 -10.32
N ALA A 60 -16.00 5.94 -9.63
CA ALA A 60 -15.24 7.13 -10.03
C ALA A 60 -14.54 6.91 -11.38
N THR A 61 -13.93 5.72 -11.59
CA THR A 61 -13.35 5.34 -12.89
C THR A 61 -14.38 5.42 -14.01
N LEU A 62 -15.61 4.96 -13.80
CA LEU A 62 -16.67 5.05 -14.81
C LEU A 62 -17.02 6.49 -15.23
N ASN A 63 -16.97 7.43 -14.29
CA ASN A 63 -17.33 8.83 -14.52
C ASN A 63 -16.14 9.70 -14.96
N ASN A 64 -14.91 9.19 -14.88
CA ASN A 64 -13.73 9.97 -15.22
C ASN A 64 -13.58 10.07 -16.76
N PRO A 65 -13.54 11.26 -17.36
CA PRO A 65 -13.32 11.41 -18.80
C PRO A 65 -11.88 11.09 -19.22
N ASN A 66 -10.92 11.08 -18.30
CA ASN A 66 -9.49 10.87 -18.58
C ASN A 66 -9.05 9.40 -18.50
N VAL A 67 -9.97 8.46 -18.24
CA VAL A 67 -9.64 7.03 -18.25
C VAL A 67 -10.07 6.38 -19.56
N SER A 68 -9.38 5.33 -19.95
CA SER A 68 -9.66 4.58 -21.18
C SER A 68 -10.99 3.81 -21.10
N ASP A 69 -11.59 3.55 -22.27
CA ASP A 69 -12.82 2.75 -22.36
C ASP A 69 -12.65 1.33 -21.82
N GLU A 70 -11.45 0.75 -21.98
CA GLU A 70 -11.12 -0.57 -21.41
C GLU A 70 -11.13 -0.54 -19.88
N ALA A 71 -10.54 0.49 -19.27
CA ALA A 71 -10.55 0.67 -17.82
C ALA A 71 -11.97 0.87 -17.29
N LYS A 72 -12.82 1.61 -18.01
CA LYS A 72 -14.25 1.76 -17.67
C LYS A 72 -14.99 0.43 -17.78
N LYS A 73 -14.77 -0.34 -18.84
CA LYS A 73 -15.42 -1.64 -19.02
C LYS A 73 -15.04 -2.61 -17.89
N ASN A 74 -13.76 -2.69 -17.54
CA ASN A 74 -13.30 -3.52 -16.42
C ASN A 74 -13.90 -3.06 -15.08
N ALA A 75 -13.91 -1.75 -14.81
CA ALA A 75 -14.52 -1.22 -13.60
C ALA A 75 -16.03 -1.51 -13.51
N LYS A 76 -16.74 -1.46 -14.64
CA LYS A 76 -18.17 -1.81 -14.72
C LYS A 76 -18.39 -3.29 -14.42
N GLU A 77 -17.59 -4.17 -15.01
CA GLU A 77 -17.72 -5.62 -14.83
C GLU A 77 -17.46 -6.04 -13.37
N ARG A 78 -16.43 -5.46 -12.75
CA ARG A 78 -16.13 -5.71 -11.33
C ARG A 78 -17.22 -5.19 -10.40
N LEU A 79 -17.82 -4.05 -10.72
CA LEU A 79 -18.93 -3.49 -9.95
C LEU A 79 -20.20 -4.36 -10.07
N ASP A 80 -20.48 -4.90 -11.26
CA ASP A 80 -21.63 -5.76 -11.54
C ASP A 80 -21.52 -7.14 -10.85
N LYS A 81 -20.32 -7.70 -10.83
CA LYS A 81 -20.02 -8.99 -10.18
C LYS A 81 -19.78 -8.88 -8.67
N GLU A 82 -19.78 -7.67 -8.12
CA GLU A 82 -19.34 -7.37 -6.75
C GLU A 82 -17.96 -7.98 -6.41
N ASP A 83 -17.08 -8.05 -7.40
CA ASP A 83 -15.75 -8.70 -7.32
C ASP A 83 -14.68 -7.66 -6.99
N PHE A 84 -14.57 -7.31 -5.70
CA PHE A 84 -13.65 -6.28 -5.22
C PHE A 84 -13.27 -6.36 -3.73
#